data_AF-A0A815X794-F1
#
_entry.id   AF-A0A815X794-F1
#
_cell.length_a   1.000
_cell.length_b   1.000
_cell.length_c   1.000
_cell.angle_alpha   90.00
_cell.angle_beta   90.00
_cell.angle_gamma   90.00
#
_symmetry.space_group_name_H-M   'P 1'
#
loop_
_entity.id
_entity.type
_entity.pdbx_description
1 polymer ?
#
loop_
_entity_poly.entity_id
_entity_poly.type
_entity_poly.pdbx_seq_one_letter_code
_entity_poly.pdbx_strand_id
1 'polypeptide(L)'
;MEQAPFVVGQSVFTENILKEIDEYKSLLTRLCAKNSKGQKYLLHAVEALIGDHEEIRAKIYNKKAMSKVLLKFYDEDLIEEETFYGWHEKVSKRFTDKTTSKGIRDMSNDFIQWLKTAEESSDEDEDEDDKDKLPEPQIDFTHTAGSGIEVKVESANKAPVEQTIEYNGEIIDVDNI
;
A
#
# COMPACT_ATOMS: atom_id res chain seq x y z
N MET A 1 -12.55 9.78 14.18
CA MET A 1 -11.13 10.18 14.04
C MET A 1 -10.63 9.93 12.61
N GLU A 2 -11.51 9.85 11.61
CA GLU A 2 -11.16 9.36 10.26
C GLU A 2 -10.24 10.32 9.48
N GLN A 3 -10.28 11.62 9.79
CA GLN A 3 -9.45 12.64 9.15
C GLN A 3 -8.09 12.88 9.83
N ALA A 4 -7.79 12.18 10.93
CA ALA A 4 -6.51 12.35 11.62
C ALA A 4 -5.29 12.06 10.71
N PRO A 5 -5.29 11.00 9.86
CA PRO A 5 -4.20 10.79 8.91
C PRO A 5 -3.99 11.94 7.93
N PHE A 6 -5.07 12.65 7.56
CA PHE A 6 -4.97 13.81 6.67
C PHE A 6 -4.19 14.95 7.34
N VAL A 7 -4.61 15.34 8.55
CA VAL A 7 -3.99 16.45 9.29
C VAL A 7 -2.55 16.13 9.66
N VAL A 8 -2.29 14.90 10.11
CA VAL A 8 -0.93 14.45 10.43
C VAL A 8 -0.07 14.45 9.18
N GLY A 9 -0.54 13.88 8.06
CA GLY A 9 0.18 13.88 6.79
C GLY A 9 0.58 15.28 6.34
N GLN A 10 -0.35 16.24 6.38
CA GLN A 10 -0.05 17.64 6.03
C GLN A 10 0.93 18.32 7.00
N SER A 11 1.07 17.82 8.23
CA SER A 11 1.93 18.43 9.25
C SER A 11 3.34 17.84 9.25
N VAL A 12 3.48 16.55 8.94
CA VAL A 12 4.76 15.82 9.06
C VAL A 12 5.50 15.67 7.75
N PHE A 13 4.82 15.75 6.60
CA PHE A 13 5.46 15.58 5.30
C PHE A 13 5.94 16.90 4.70
N THR A 14 7.14 16.86 4.12
CA THR A 14 7.81 17.95 3.43
C THR A 14 8.30 17.47 2.06
N GLU A 15 9.30 18.16 1.49
CA GLU A 15 10.03 17.67 0.32
C GLU A 15 10.70 16.29 0.48
N ASN A 16 10.91 15.82 1.72
CA ASN A 16 11.64 14.59 2.04
C ASN A 16 10.71 13.45 2.46
N ILE A 17 9.47 13.46 1.92
CA ILE A 17 8.39 12.54 2.28
C ILE A 17 8.81 11.07 2.42
N LEU A 18 9.72 10.55 1.58
CA LEU A 18 10.17 9.17 1.67
C LEU A 18 10.85 8.85 3.01
N LYS A 19 11.69 9.76 3.52
CA LYS A 19 12.35 9.60 4.82
C LYS A 19 11.38 9.80 5.98
N GLU A 20 10.43 10.71 5.80
CA GLU A 20 9.44 11.02 6.83
C GLU A 20 8.41 9.89 6.98
N ILE A 21 8.09 9.16 5.91
CA ILE A 21 7.29 7.94 6.00
C ILE A 21 7.97 6.92 6.92
N ASP A 22 9.30 6.73 6.78
CA ASP A 22 10.07 5.84 7.66
C ASP A 22 10.11 6.35 9.10
N GLU A 23 10.41 7.64 9.29
CA GLU A 23 10.52 8.25 10.61
C GLU A 23 9.20 8.18 11.40
N TYR A 24 8.07 8.43 10.72
CA TYR A 24 6.75 8.45 11.34
C TYR A 24 5.95 7.16 11.14
N LYS A 25 6.57 6.07 10.65
CA LYS A 25 5.90 4.79 10.37
C LYS A 25 5.02 4.33 11.53
N SER A 26 5.57 4.25 12.75
CA SER A 26 4.82 3.77 13.91
C SER A 26 3.58 4.62 14.23
N LEU A 27 3.60 5.92 13.94
CA LEU A 27 2.45 6.80 14.12
C LEU A 27 1.43 6.56 13.00
N LEU A 28 1.88 6.55 11.75
CA LEU A 28 1.05 6.35 10.56
C LEU A 28 0.33 5.00 10.59
N THR A 29 1.02 3.91 10.95
CA THR A 29 0.42 2.58 11.08
C THR A 29 -0.72 2.58 12.09
N ARG A 30 -0.57 3.26 13.24
CA ARG A 30 -1.63 3.34 14.25
C ARG A 30 -2.83 4.15 13.78
N LEU A 31 -2.60 5.19 12.98
CA LEU A 31 -3.66 6.05 12.43
C LEU A 31 -4.42 5.37 11.29
N CYS A 32 -3.72 4.55 10.49
CA CYS A 32 -4.26 3.85 9.32
C CYS A 32 -4.75 2.42 9.62
N ALA A 33 -4.47 1.87 10.80
CA ALA A 33 -4.85 0.53 11.20
C ALA A 33 -6.36 0.28 11.03
N LYS A 34 -6.71 -0.70 10.19
CA LYS A 34 -8.09 -1.16 9.92
C LYS A 34 -9.05 -0.01 9.55
N ASN A 35 -8.54 1.02 8.87
CA ASN A 35 -9.28 2.23 8.56
C ASN A 35 -9.03 2.67 7.11
N SER A 36 -9.71 2.02 6.16
CA SER A 36 -9.60 2.33 4.72
C SER A 36 -9.94 3.78 4.37
N LYS A 37 -10.89 4.39 5.08
CA LYS A 37 -11.16 5.83 4.92
C LYS A 37 -9.97 6.68 5.35
N GLY A 38 -9.35 6.35 6.49
CA GLY A 38 -8.16 7.02 7.00
C GLY A 38 -6.96 6.89 6.06
N GLN A 39 -6.74 5.70 5.51
CA GLN A 39 -5.74 5.44 4.49
C GLN A 39 -5.97 6.32 3.25
N LYS A 40 -7.23 6.42 2.78
CA LYS A 40 -7.59 7.32 1.68
C LYS A 40 -7.36 8.80 2.02
N TYR A 41 -7.62 9.20 3.26
CA TYR A 41 -7.31 10.55 3.74
C TYR A 41 -5.81 10.84 3.76
N LEU A 42 -4.96 9.85 4.02
CA LEU A 42 -3.50 9.99 3.92
C LEU A 42 -3.06 10.26 2.47
N LEU A 43 -3.62 9.54 1.48
CA LEU A 43 -3.37 9.82 0.05
C LEU A 43 -3.79 11.24 -0.32
N HIS A 44 -4.95 11.67 0.16
CA HIS A 44 -5.43 13.03 -0.06
C HIS A 44 -4.56 14.11 0.61
N ALA A 45 -3.85 13.78 1.70
CA ALA A 45 -2.90 14.70 2.33
C ALA A 45 -1.71 14.99 1.41
N VAL A 46 -1.19 13.96 0.75
CA VAL A 46 -0.10 14.12 -0.23
C VAL A 46 -0.56 14.94 -1.43
N GLU A 47 -1.77 14.70 -1.94
CA GLU A 47 -2.35 15.52 -3.02
C GLU A 47 -2.50 16.99 -2.63
N ALA A 48 -2.94 17.25 -1.39
CA ALA A 48 -3.10 18.60 -0.87
C ALA A 48 -1.73 19.29 -0.71
N LEU A 49 -0.74 18.61 -0.14
CA LEU A 49 0.63 19.14 0.00
C LEU A 49 1.24 19.54 -1.34
N ILE A 50 1.06 18.72 -2.37
CA ILE A 50 1.52 19.02 -3.74
C ILE A 50 0.79 20.23 -4.34
N GLY A 51 -0.48 20.43 -3.99
CA GLY A 51 -1.26 21.58 -4.45
C GLY A 51 -0.91 22.88 -3.74
N ASP A 52 -0.64 22.80 -2.43
CA ASP A 52 -0.47 23.95 -1.55
C ASP A 52 0.98 24.47 -1.49
N HIS A 53 1.98 23.59 -1.73
CA HIS A 53 3.40 23.89 -1.57
C HIS A 53 4.18 23.71 -2.88
N GLU A 54 4.66 24.81 -3.46
CA GLU A 54 5.42 24.77 -4.72
C GLU A 54 6.74 24.01 -4.58
N GLU A 55 7.40 24.12 -3.43
CA GLU A 55 8.65 23.43 -3.10
C GLU A 55 8.50 21.91 -3.07
N ILE A 56 7.40 21.41 -2.51
CA ILE A 56 7.07 19.98 -2.49
C ILE A 56 6.67 19.54 -3.90
N ARG A 57 5.83 20.33 -4.56
CA ARG A 57 5.39 20.07 -5.94
C ARG A 57 6.56 19.90 -6.90
N ALA A 58 7.56 20.76 -6.84
CA ALA A 58 8.72 20.71 -7.72
C ALA A 58 9.50 19.39 -7.61
N LYS A 59 9.52 18.76 -6.43
CA LYS A 59 10.23 17.49 -6.20
C LYS A 59 9.36 16.26 -6.40
N ILE A 60 8.08 16.33 -6.04
CA ILE A 60 7.18 15.17 -5.97
C ILE A 60 6.27 15.06 -7.20
N TYR A 61 5.88 16.15 -7.86
CA TYR A 61 4.97 16.17 -9.01
C TYR A 61 5.65 15.72 -10.31
N ASN A 62 6.18 14.50 -10.31
CA ASN A 62 6.68 13.77 -11.47
C ASN A 62 6.40 12.28 -11.29
N LYS A 63 6.34 11.55 -12.41
CA LYS A 63 5.95 10.13 -12.44
C LYS A 63 6.81 9.26 -11.49
N LYS A 64 8.12 9.45 -11.53
CA LYS A 64 9.08 8.65 -10.74
C LYS A 64 8.90 8.88 -9.23
N ALA A 65 8.86 10.14 -8.80
CA ALA A 65 8.72 10.46 -7.38
C ALA A 65 7.34 10.02 -6.85
N MET A 66 6.26 10.24 -7.61
CA MET A 66 4.93 9.79 -7.21
C MET A 66 4.85 8.27 -7.05
N SER A 67 5.34 7.50 -8.02
CA SER A 67 5.34 6.04 -7.92
C SER A 67 6.16 5.56 -6.73
N LYS A 68 7.31 6.18 -6.44
CA LYS A 68 8.12 5.86 -5.26
C LYS A 68 7.39 6.13 -3.95
N VAL A 69 6.66 7.23 -3.84
CA VAL A 69 5.88 7.55 -2.62
C VAL A 69 4.75 6.54 -2.42
N LEU A 70 4.04 6.18 -3.48
CA LEU A 70 2.95 5.19 -3.40
C LEU A 70 3.48 3.79 -3.08
N LEU A 71 4.59 3.38 -3.71
CA LEU A 71 5.28 2.14 -3.40
C LEU A 71 5.73 2.11 -1.94
N LYS A 72 6.27 3.21 -1.42
CA LYS A 72 6.66 3.29 -0.01
C LYS A 72 5.47 3.14 0.93
N PHE A 73 4.29 3.71 0.61
CA PHE A 73 3.09 3.48 1.42
C PHE A 73 2.61 2.02 1.36
N TYR A 74 2.81 1.35 0.23
CA TYR A 74 2.50 -0.06 0.05
C TYR A 74 3.47 -0.95 0.85
N ASP A 75 4.77 -0.79 0.65
CA ASP A 75 5.83 -1.58 1.30
C ASP A 75 5.79 -1.48 2.83
N GLU A 76 5.39 -0.33 3.36
CA GLU A 76 5.29 -0.09 4.81
C GLU A 76 3.96 -0.54 5.42
N ASP A 77 3.11 -1.23 4.65
CA ASP A 77 1.76 -1.70 5.03
C ASP A 77 0.87 -0.56 5.56
N LEU A 78 1.03 0.66 5.04
CA LEU A 78 0.27 1.82 5.49
C LEU A 78 -1.08 1.94 4.77
N ILE A 79 -1.15 1.47 3.53
CA ILE A 79 -2.33 1.60 2.65
C ILE A 79 -2.57 0.28 1.94
N GLU A 80 -3.80 -0.20 2.02
CA GLU A 80 -4.24 -1.44 1.35
C GLU A 80 -4.50 -1.22 -0.15
N GLU A 81 -4.35 -2.28 -0.94
CA GLU A 81 -4.51 -2.27 -2.41
C GLU A 81 -5.89 -1.76 -2.85
N GLU A 82 -6.96 -2.23 -2.20
CA GLU A 82 -8.33 -1.74 -2.44
C GLU A 82 -8.44 -0.21 -2.27
N THR A 83 -7.72 0.36 -1.30
CA THR A 83 -7.73 1.80 -1.05
C THR A 83 -7.03 2.56 -2.19
N PHE A 84 -5.92 2.03 -2.73
CA PHE A 84 -5.26 2.61 -3.90
C PHE A 84 -6.20 2.63 -5.11
N TYR A 85 -6.86 1.50 -5.40
CA TYR A 85 -7.83 1.42 -6.51
C TYR A 85 -9.00 2.39 -6.31
N GLY A 86 -9.61 2.41 -5.12
CA GLY A 86 -10.75 3.29 -4.82
C GLY A 86 -10.39 4.78 -4.75
N TRP A 87 -9.12 5.12 -4.51
CA TRP A 87 -8.62 6.50 -4.60
C TRP A 87 -8.33 6.91 -6.05
N HIS A 88 -7.74 6.00 -6.83
CA HIS A 88 -7.35 6.26 -8.21
C HIS A 88 -8.55 6.45 -9.15
N GLU A 89 -9.60 5.63 -8.98
CA GLU A 89 -10.81 5.65 -9.84
C GLU A 89 -11.50 7.02 -9.91
N LYS A 90 -11.51 7.77 -8.80
CA LYS A 90 -12.33 8.98 -8.64
C LYS A 90 -11.48 10.21 -8.34
N VAL A 91 -11.39 11.12 -9.31
CA VAL A 91 -10.80 12.45 -9.13
C VAL A 91 -11.62 13.24 -8.09
N SER A 92 -10.95 13.72 -7.04
CA SER A 92 -11.56 14.55 -6.00
C SER A 92 -11.09 15.99 -6.11
N LYS A 93 -12.04 16.94 -5.99
CA LYS A 93 -11.77 18.38 -5.89
C LYS A 93 -11.86 18.91 -4.45
N ARG A 94 -11.95 18.02 -3.45
CA ARG A 94 -12.15 18.41 -2.05
C ARG A 94 -10.87 18.91 -1.37
N PHE A 95 -9.72 18.37 -1.78
CA PHE A 95 -8.44 18.57 -1.09
C PHE A 95 -7.41 19.31 -1.95
N THR A 96 -7.59 19.30 -3.28
CA THR A 96 -6.75 20.03 -4.21
C THR A 96 -7.55 20.35 -5.48
N ASP A 97 -7.00 21.17 -6.37
CA ASP A 97 -7.65 21.52 -7.63
C ASP A 97 -7.79 20.31 -8.57
N LYS A 98 -8.78 20.36 -9.46
CA LYS A 98 -9.10 19.22 -10.34
C LYS A 98 -7.94 18.86 -11.28
N THR A 99 -7.11 19.83 -11.67
CA THR A 99 -6.01 19.62 -12.61
C THR A 99 -4.88 18.87 -11.93
N THR A 100 -4.46 19.31 -10.74
CA THR A 100 -3.43 18.64 -9.92
C THR A 100 -3.90 17.24 -9.53
N SER A 101 -5.13 17.11 -9.06
CA SER A 101 -5.75 15.83 -8.68
C SER A 101 -5.78 14.81 -9.84
N LYS A 102 -6.08 15.27 -11.06
CA LYS A 102 -6.02 14.42 -12.25
C LYS A 102 -4.58 14.08 -12.62
N GLY A 103 -3.67 15.05 -12.63
CA GLY A 103 -2.27 14.83 -12.98
C GLY A 103 -1.57 13.83 -12.06
N ILE A 104 -1.84 13.88 -10.76
CA ILE A 104 -1.32 12.89 -9.80
C ILE A 104 -1.79 11.48 -10.16
N ARG A 105 -3.08 11.28 -10.44
CA ARG A 105 -3.62 9.96 -10.85
C ARG A 105 -3.03 9.47 -12.16
N ASP A 106 -2.87 10.36 -13.12
CA ASP A 106 -2.26 10.04 -14.42
C ASP A 106 -0.79 9.56 -14.22
N MET A 107 -0.07 10.17 -13.28
CA MET A 107 1.29 9.75 -12.89
C MET A 107 1.31 8.42 -12.13
N SER A 108 0.28 8.13 -11.34
CA SER A 108 0.14 6.89 -10.57
C SER A 108 -0.30 5.68 -11.40
N ASN A 109 -0.64 5.85 -12.68
CA ASN A 109 -1.13 4.75 -13.53
C ASN A 109 -0.18 3.54 -13.57
N ASP A 110 1.13 3.78 -13.69
CA ASP A 110 2.12 2.70 -13.73
C ASP A 110 2.13 1.90 -12.42
N PHE A 111 2.04 2.59 -11.29
CA PHE A 111 1.97 1.94 -9.97
C PHE A 111 0.69 1.11 -9.83
N ILE A 112 -0.45 1.65 -10.26
CA ILE A 112 -1.74 0.92 -10.23
C ILE A 112 -1.71 -0.28 -11.18
N GLN A 113 -1.04 -0.17 -12.33
CA GLN A 113 -0.86 -1.29 -13.24
C GLN A 113 0.04 -2.37 -12.63
N TRP A 114 1.15 -1.96 -12.01
CA TRP A 114 2.06 -2.87 -11.30
C TRP A 114 1.36 -3.64 -10.18
N LEU A 115 0.52 -2.97 -9.37
CA LEU A 115 -0.28 -3.63 -8.33
C LEU A 115 -1.19 -4.73 -8.91
N LYS A 116 -1.84 -4.48 -10.05
CA LYS A 116 -2.72 -5.46 -10.69
C LYS A 116 -1.96 -6.67 -11.21
N THR A 117 -0.79 -6.47 -11.82
CA THR A 117 0.04 -7.57 -12.31
C THR A 117 0.57 -8.43 -11.17
N ALA A 118 0.86 -7.83 -10.00
CA ALA A 118 1.26 -8.57 -8.81
C ALA A 118 0.12 -9.45 -8.24
N GLU A 119 -1.12 -8.99 -8.33
CA GLU A 119 -2.32 -9.75 -7.94
C GLU A 119 -2.53 -10.96 -8.87
N GLU A 120 -2.48 -10.76 -10.20
CA GLU A 120 -2.65 -11.83 -11.20
C GLU A 120 -1.55 -12.91 -11.14
N SER A 121 -0.32 -12.55 -10.79
CA SER A 121 0.81 -13.51 -10.67
C SER A 121 0.76 -14.37 -9.41
N SER A 122 -0.09 -14.05 -8.42
CA SER A 122 -0.25 -14.88 -7.21
C SER A 122 -1.34 -15.94 -7.33
N ASP A 123 -2.11 -15.93 -8.42
CA ASP A 123 -3.20 -16.89 -8.70
C ASP A 123 -2.83 -17.98 -9.73
N GLU A 124 -1.60 -17.97 -10.28
CA GLU A 124 -1.13 -18.97 -11.28
C GLU A 124 -0.36 -20.18 -10.68
N ASP A 125 -0.53 -20.48 -9.40
CA ASP A 125 0.05 -21.66 -8.73
C ASP A 125 -1.02 -22.61 -8.11
N GLU A 126 -2.23 -22.66 -8.69
CA GLU A 126 -3.21 -23.70 -8.38
C GLU A 126 -3.87 -24.26 -9.65
N ASP A 127 -3.21 -25.23 -10.30
CA ASP A 127 -3.88 -26.17 -11.21
C ASP A 127 -3.35 -27.62 -11.05
N GLU A 128 -4.16 -28.38 -10.31
CA GLU A 128 -4.54 -29.79 -10.48
C GLU A 128 -3.47 -30.89 -10.68
N ASP A 129 -3.28 -31.71 -9.63
CA ASP A 129 -3.03 -33.15 -9.79
C ASP A 129 -3.94 -33.96 -8.84
N ASP A 130 -5.18 -34.20 -9.27
CA ASP A 130 -6.17 -35.05 -8.60
C ASP A 130 -5.97 -36.53 -9.00
N LYS A 131 -5.10 -37.27 -8.28
CA LYS A 131 -5.15 -38.75 -8.18
C LYS A 131 -4.50 -39.28 -6.89
N ASP A 132 -5.30 -39.49 -5.85
CA ASP A 132 -5.41 -40.81 -5.19
C ASP A 132 -6.28 -40.74 -3.93
N LYS A 133 -7.44 -41.40 -3.99
CA LYS A 133 -8.25 -41.73 -2.81
C LYS A 133 -7.50 -42.75 -1.94
N LEU A 134 -7.10 -42.36 -0.73
CA LEU A 134 -6.90 -43.27 0.40
C LEU A 134 -7.72 -42.81 1.63
N PRO A 135 -8.25 -43.76 2.42
CA PRO A 135 -9.37 -43.53 3.34
C PRO A 135 -9.01 -42.77 4.61
N GLU A 136 -10.00 -42.04 5.13
CA GLU A 136 -9.97 -41.23 6.35
C GLU A 136 -9.56 -42.02 7.61
N PRO A 137 -8.62 -41.52 8.43
CA PRO A 137 -8.43 -42.03 9.78
C PRO A 137 -9.47 -41.43 10.73
N GLN A 138 -10.35 -42.27 11.27
CA GLN A 138 -11.23 -41.92 12.39
C GLN A 138 -10.40 -41.79 13.67
N ILE A 139 -10.41 -40.60 14.28
CA ILE A 139 -9.78 -40.35 15.58
C ILE A 139 -10.88 -40.06 16.60
N ASP A 140 -11.25 -41.08 17.37
CA ASP A 140 -12.13 -40.95 18.53
C ASP A 140 -11.36 -40.31 19.70
N PHE A 141 -11.72 -39.09 20.07
CA PHE A 141 -11.28 -38.48 21.33
C PHE A 141 -12.42 -38.49 22.35
N THR A 142 -12.45 -39.53 23.18
CA THR A 142 -13.10 -39.44 24.49
C THR A 142 -12.04 -39.14 25.55
N HIS A 143 -12.37 -38.13 26.40
CA HIS A 143 -11.68 -37.70 27.63
C HIS A 143 -10.35 -36.91 27.49
N THR A 144 -10.37 -35.61 27.82
CA THR A 144 -10.10 -35.10 29.19
C THR A 144 -9.91 -33.58 29.15
N ALA A 145 -10.48 -32.90 30.16
CA ALA A 145 -10.48 -31.46 30.36
C ALA A 145 -9.09 -30.84 30.56
N GLY A 146 -8.96 -29.54 30.22
CA GLY A 146 -7.99 -28.67 30.88
C GLY A 146 -7.30 -27.64 29.99
N SER A 147 -7.81 -26.40 30.05
CA SER A 147 -7.04 -25.14 30.12
C SER A 147 -6.01 -24.78 29.03
N GLY A 148 -6.25 -23.65 28.36
CA GLY A 148 -5.20 -22.77 27.81
C GLY A 148 -5.11 -22.73 26.28
N ILE A 149 -5.85 -21.82 25.65
CA ILE A 149 -5.63 -21.46 24.24
C ILE A 149 -4.63 -20.30 24.23
N GLU A 150 -3.37 -20.58 23.88
CA GLU A 150 -2.42 -19.57 23.40
C GLU A 150 -2.52 -19.50 21.87
N VAL A 151 -3.04 -18.38 21.36
CA VAL A 151 -3.04 -18.09 19.92
C VAL A 151 -1.71 -17.46 19.56
N LYS A 152 -0.83 -18.24 18.92
CA LYS A 152 0.35 -17.74 18.20
C LYS A 152 -0.14 -17.22 16.85
N VAL A 153 -0.17 -15.91 16.69
CA VAL A 153 -0.36 -15.26 15.38
C VAL A 153 0.97 -15.38 14.63
N GLU A 154 1.00 -16.28 13.64
CA GLU A 154 2.06 -16.32 12.64
C GLU A 154 1.95 -15.06 11.76
N SER A 155 3.08 -14.36 11.66
CA SER A 155 3.27 -13.28 10.71
C SER A 155 3.27 -13.89 9.32
N ALA A 156 2.34 -13.47 8.46
CA ALA A 156 2.36 -13.80 7.05
C ALA A 156 3.68 -13.30 6.45
N ASN A 157 4.52 -14.24 6.01
CA ASN A 157 5.76 -13.95 5.31
C ASN A 157 5.38 -13.60 3.86
N LYS A 158 5.33 -12.31 3.52
CA LYS A 158 5.26 -11.87 2.12
C LYS A 158 6.65 -12.06 1.51
N ALA A 159 6.71 -12.74 0.37
CA ALA A 159 7.96 -12.98 -0.35
C ALA A 159 8.60 -11.65 -0.81
N PRO A 160 9.94 -11.59 -0.99
CA PRO A 160 10.58 -10.40 -1.53
C PRO A 160 10.13 -10.23 -2.98
N VAL A 161 9.32 -9.21 -3.25
CA VAL A 161 8.96 -8.82 -4.62
C VAL A 161 10.17 -8.09 -5.21
N GLU A 162 10.69 -8.54 -6.35
CA GLU A 162 11.77 -7.84 -7.06
C GLU A 162 11.33 -6.40 -7.39
N GLN A 163 12.03 -5.42 -6.79
CA GLN A 163 11.72 -3.99 -6.85
C GLN A 163 12.16 -3.35 -8.17
N THR A 164 11.69 -3.87 -9.29
CA THR A 164 11.99 -3.30 -10.62
C THR A 164 10.74 -2.69 -11.23
N ILE A 165 10.74 -1.37 -11.38
CA ILE A 165 9.78 -0.66 -12.22
C ILE A 165 10.52 -0.24 -13.49
N GLU A 166 10.04 -0.71 -14.65
CA GLU A 166 10.63 -0.37 -15.95
C GLU A 166 10.09 0.98 -16.47
N TYR A 167 10.99 1.92 -16.79
CA TYR A 167 10.67 3.24 -17.34
C TYR A 167 11.50 3.51 -18.59
N ASN A 168 10.87 3.71 -19.76
CA ASN A 168 11.55 3.95 -21.04
C ASN A 168 12.62 2.90 -21.40
N GLY A 169 12.45 1.64 -20.99
CA GLY A 169 13.43 0.56 -21.19
C GLY A 169 14.60 0.58 -20.19
N GLU A 170 14.51 1.39 -19.14
CA GLU A 170 15.47 1.44 -18.05
C GLU A 170 14.83 0.86 -16.78
N ILE A 171 15.46 -0.17 -16.21
CA ILE A 171 15.10 -0.77 -14.94
C ILE A 171 15.53 0.20 -13.83
N ILE A 172 14.56 0.76 -13.10
CA ILE A 172 14.85 1.58 -11.93
C ILE A 172 15.07 0.65 -10.75
N ASP A 173 16.34 0.39 -10.43
CA ASP A 173 16.75 -0.25 -9.18
C ASP A 173 16.58 0.75 -8.02
N VAL A 174 15.73 0.40 -7.06
CA VAL A 174 15.29 1.31 -5.99
C VAL A 174 16.33 1.42 -4.87
N ASP A 175 17.29 0.49 -4.79
CA ASP A 175 18.29 0.42 -3.71
C ASP A 175 19.49 1.37 -3.88
N ASN A 176 19.64 2.06 -5.02
CA ASN A 176 20.85 2.83 -5.33
C ASN A 176 20.59 4.29 -5.78
N ILE A 177 19.93 5.10 -4.94
CA ILE A 177 19.84 6.58 -5.07
C ILE A 177 20.17 7.28 -3.75
#